data_AF-A0A522B828-F1
#
_entry.id   AF-A0A522B828-F1
#
_cell.length_a   1.000
_cell.length_b   1.000
_cell.length_c   1.000
_cell.angle_alpha   90.00
_cell.angle_beta   90.00
_cell.angle_gamma   90.00
#
_symmetry.space_group_name_H-M   'P 1'
#
loop_
_entity.id
_entity.type
_entity.pdbx_description
1 polymer ?
#
loop_
_entity_poly.entity_id
_entity_poly.type
_entity_poly.pdbx_seq_one_letter_code
_entity_poly.pdbx_strand_id
1 'polypeptide(L)' 'MSQEIRWNARYRDAGDEYLFGTEPNRFLAHRAELLRQGRTAVSVADGEGRNS' A
#
# COMPACT_ATOMS: atom_id res chain seq x y z
N MET A 1 -8.46 -15.15 16.00
CA MET A 1 -7.28 -15.01 15.12
C MET A 1 -6.76 -13.59 15.23
N SER A 2 -5.45 -13.40 15.40
CA SER A 2 -4.86 -12.06 15.45
C SER A 2 -4.91 -11.38 14.07
N GLN A 3 -4.88 -10.05 14.04
CA GLN A 3 -4.85 -9.30 12.78
C GLN A 3 -3.61 -9.61 11.95
N GLU A 4 -2.49 -9.84 12.62
CA GLU A 4 -1.22 -10.26 12.03
C GLU A 4 -1.37 -11.56 11.22
N ILE A 5 -1.91 -12.61 11.84
CA ILE A 5 -2.10 -13.91 11.16
C ILE A 5 -2.99 -13.76 9.92
N ARG A 6 -4.07 -12.97 10.03
CA ARG A 6 -5.00 -12.74 8.92
C ARG A 6 -4.34 -12.03 7.74
N TRP A 7 -3.55 -10.99 7.99
CA TRP A 7 -2.88 -10.24 6.92
C TRP A 7 -1.70 -11.00 6.31
N ASN A 8 -0.92 -11.71 7.14
CA ASN A 8 0.18 -12.54 6.66
C ASN A 8 -0.31 -13.67 5.74
N ALA A 9 -1.47 -14.28 6.04
CA ALA A 9 -2.06 -15.28 5.15
C ALA A 9 -2.43 -14.67 3.80
N ARG A 10 -3.12 -13.52 3.78
CA ARG A 10 -3.55 -12.87 2.52
C ARG A 10 -2.40 -12.51 1.58
N TYR A 11 -1.30 -11.97 2.11
CA TYR A 11 -0.13 -11.65 1.27
C TYR A 11 0.60 -12.91 0.81
N ARG A 12 0.67 -13.94 1.66
CA ARG A 12 1.25 -15.24 1.26
C ARG A 12 0.46 -15.89 0.14
N ASP A 13 -0.87 -15.87 0.24
CA ASP A 13 -1.77 -16.52 -0.72
C ASP A 13 -1.81 -15.80 -2.06
N ALA A 14 -1.48 -14.50 -2.10
CA ALA A 14 -1.35 -13.74 -3.34
C ALA A 14 -0.09 -14.12 -4.15
N GLY A 15 0.94 -14.66 -3.48
CA GLY A 15 2.19 -15.07 -4.13
C GLY A 15 2.90 -13.89 -4.80
N ASP A 16 3.12 -14.01 -6.11
CA ASP A 16 3.75 -12.96 -6.93
C ASP A 16 2.73 -11.96 -7.51
N GLU A 17 1.42 -12.17 -7.28
CA GLU A 17 0.38 -11.24 -7.72
C GLU A 17 0.13 -10.14 -6.69
N TYR A 18 -0.12 -8.91 -7.16
CA TYR A 18 -0.47 -7.79 -6.28
C TYR A 18 -1.87 -7.96 -5.71
N LEU A 19 -1.98 -8.10 -4.38
CA LEU A 19 -3.25 -8.30 -3.67
C LEU A 19 -4.26 -7.16 -3.89
N PHE A 20 -3.76 -5.96 -4.17
CA PHE A 20 -4.56 -4.75 -4.38
C PHE A 20 -4.34 -4.10 -5.76
N GLY A 21 -3.73 -4.84 -6.70
CA GLY A 21 -3.36 -4.33 -8.02
C GLY A 21 -2.23 -3.29 -7.98
N THR A 22 -1.88 -2.80 -9.17
CA THR A 22 -0.73 -1.91 -9.37
C THR A 22 -1.11 -0.44 -9.57
N GLU A 23 -2.38 -0.16 -9.86
CA GLU A 23 -2.86 1.21 -10.06
C GLU A 23 -2.82 2.02 -8.74
N PRO A 24 -2.48 3.32 -8.78
CA PRO A 24 -2.40 4.16 -7.59
C PRO A 24 -3.70 4.13 -6.77
N ASN A 25 -3.57 4.21 -5.44
CA ASN A 25 -4.75 4.42 -4.60
C ASN A 25 -5.52 5.67 -5.06
N ARG A 26 -6.81 5.51 -5.33
CA ARG A 26 -7.66 6.60 -5.85
C ARG A 26 -7.64 7.86 -4.98
N PHE A 27 -7.62 7.73 -3.65
CA PHE A 27 -7.54 8.89 -2.75
C PHE A 27 -6.20 9.59 -2.89
N LEU A 28 -5.09 8.85 -2.89
CA LEU A 28 -3.76 9.44 -3.05
C LEU A 28 -3.60 10.11 -4.42
N ALA A 29 -4.10 9.48 -5.49
CA ALA A 29 -4.13 10.07 -6.83
C ALA A 29 -4.87 11.43 -6.84
N HIS A 30 -6.04 11.51 -6.20
CA HIS A 30 -6.79 12.77 -6.07
C HIS A 30 -6.13 13.81 -5.15
N ARG A 31 -5.18 13.41 -4.30
CA ARG A 31 -4.50 14.31 -3.35
C ARG A 31 -3.03 14.54 -3.71
N ALA A 32 -2.56 14.06 -4.86
CA ALA A 32 -1.17 14.13 -5.26
C ALA A 32 -0.61 15.56 -5.21
N GLU A 33 -1.44 16.56 -5.53
CA GLU A 33 -1.06 17.99 -5.47
C GLU A 33 -0.68 18.50 -4.08
N LEU A 34 -1.09 17.80 -3.01
CA LEU A 34 -0.71 18.13 -1.64
C LEU A 34 0.69 17.64 -1.28
N LEU A 35 1.25 16.71 -2.06
CA LEU A 35 2.61 16.18 -1.86
C LEU A 35 3.62 17.17 -2.42
N ARG A 36 4.57 17.60 -1.57
CA ARG A 36 5.59 18.59 -1.93
C ARG A 36 6.95 17.91 -2.07
N GLN A 37 7.65 18.21 -3.16
CA GLN A 37 9.01 17.73 -3.39
C GLN A 37 9.95 18.12 -2.24
N GLY A 38 10.97 17.30 -1.99
CA GLY A 38 11.96 17.51 -0.92
C GLY A 38 11.45 17.26 0.50
N ARG A 39 10.25 16.68 0.65
CA ARG A 39 9.70 16.23 1.94
C ARG A 39 9.82 14.72 2.06
N THR A 40 9.86 14.24 3.30
CA THR A 40 9.80 12.81 3.63
C THR A 40 8.41 12.47 4.13
N ALA A 41 7.84 11.36 3.65
CA ALA A 41 6.56 10.82 4.09
C ALA A 41 6.74 9.42 4.68
N VAL A 42 5.86 9.03 5.61
CA VAL A 42 5.80 7.67 6.15
C VAL A 42 4.56 6.99 5.59
N SER A 43 4.76 5.83 4.95
CA SER A 43 3.68 5.01 4.40
C SER A 43 3.34 3.89 5.39
N VAL A 44 2.29 4.10 6.19
CA VAL A 44 1.88 3.13 7.22
C VAL A 44 1.07 2.02 6.57
N ALA A 45 1.46 0.76 6.82
CA ALA A 45 0.78 -0.43 6.30
C ALA A 45 0.69 -0.46 4.76
N ASP A 46 1.75 -0.03 4.07
CA ASP A 46 1.78 0.06 2.61
C ASP A 46 1.88 -1.29 1.88
N GLY A 47 1.98 -2.39 2.63
CA GLY A 47 2.00 -3.74 2.08
C GLY A 47 3.12 -3.92 1.07
N GLU A 48 2.74 -4.12 -0.19
CA GLU A 48 3.63 -4.35 -1.34
C GLU A 48 4.21 -3.05 -1.94
N GLY A 49 3.99 -1.90 -1.30
CA GLY A 49 4.62 -0.62 -1.68
C GLY A 49 3.95 0.09 -2.86
N ARG A 50 2.67 -0.20 -3.14
CA ARG A 50 1.93 0.38 -4.28
C ARG A 50 1.94 1.91 -4.31
N ASN A 51 2.08 2.58 -3.17
CA ASN A 51 1.97 4.04 -3.08
C ASN A 51 3.26 4.75 -2.64
N SER A 52 4.40 4.05 -2.54
CA SER A 52 5.69 4.59 -2.12
C SER A 52 6.72 4.71 -3.23
#